data_AF-A0A355T8Q7-F1
#
_entry.id   AF-A0A355T8Q7-F1
#
_cell.length_a   1.000
_cell.length_b   1.000
_cell.length_c   1.000
_cell.angle_alpha   90.00
_cell.angle_beta   90.00
_cell.angle_gamma   90.00
#
_symmetry.space_group_name_H-M   'P 1'
#
loop_
_entity.id
_entity.type
_entity.pdbx_description
1 polymer ?
#
loop_
_entity_poly.entity_id
_entity_poly.type
_entity_poly.pdbx_seq_one_letter_code
_entity_poly.pdbx_strand_id
1 'polypeptide(L)'
;MSNLNFQPFHPGLDPAQTLMTDGYAEGYRTISHWPGHSTPEPLRHDLTTGSALILAGMTPTQRREVLGEFSIVTNNHIDADGVLSAFCVLNPDLALKYRDLILRTAATGDL
;
A
#
# COMPACT_ATOMS: atom_id res chain seq x y z
N MET A 1 16.27 2.54 7.31
CA MET A 1 14.84 2.74 7.02
C MET A 1 14.80 3.88 6.03
N SER A 2 14.29 3.65 4.82
CA SER A 2 14.01 4.74 3.89
C SER A 2 13.03 5.71 4.56
N ASN A 3 13.22 7.02 4.39
CA ASN A 3 12.30 8.04 4.87
C ASN A 3 11.03 8.00 3.99
N LEU A 4 10.19 6.98 4.19
CA LEU A 4 8.90 6.88 3.53
C LEU A 4 8.03 8.05 3.98
N ASN A 5 7.43 8.74 3.02
CA ASN A 5 6.46 9.80 3.28
C ASN A 5 5.22 9.60 2.42
N PHE A 6 4.08 10.05 2.95
CA PHE A 6 2.85 10.10 2.19
C PHE A 6 2.79 11.40 1.38
N GLN A 7 2.38 11.29 0.12
CA GLN A 7 2.00 12.44 -0.69
C GLN A 7 0.65 12.16 -1.36
N PRO A 8 -0.32 13.09 -1.30
CA PRO A 8 -1.55 12.98 -2.09
C PRO A 8 -1.20 12.83 -3.58
N PHE A 9 -1.95 11.97 -4.28
CA PHE A 9 -1.66 11.73 -5.68
C PHE A 9 -1.78 13.01 -6.52
N HIS A 10 -0.78 13.23 -7.37
CA HIS A 10 -0.86 14.17 -8.48
C HIS A 10 -0.01 13.65 -9.65
N PRO A 11 -0.30 14.02 -10.92
CA PRO A 11 0.39 13.49 -12.10
C PRO A 11 1.90 13.80 -12.19
N GLY A 12 2.41 14.64 -11.30
CA GLY A 12 3.83 15.03 -11.27
C GLY A 12 4.69 14.20 -10.32
N LEU A 13 4.12 13.21 -9.63
CA LEU A 13 4.92 12.26 -8.85
C LEU A 13 5.78 11.40 -9.79
N ASP A 14 6.97 11.04 -9.34
CA ASP A 14 7.86 10.13 -10.07
C ASP A 14 7.40 8.67 -9.84
N PRO A 15 6.93 7.95 -10.87
CA PRO A 15 6.48 6.56 -10.71
C PRO A 15 7.59 5.61 -10.21
N ALA A 16 8.86 5.91 -10.50
CA ALA A 16 9.98 5.07 -10.06
C ALA A 16 10.25 5.18 -8.55
N GLN A 17 9.78 6.26 -7.90
CA GLN A 17 9.96 6.52 -6.47
C GLN A 17 8.68 6.30 -5.65
N THR A 18 7.55 6.02 -6.32
CA THR A 18 6.22 6.08 -5.72
C THR A 18 5.56 4.71 -5.71
N LEU A 19 5.14 4.25 -4.53
CA LEU A 19 4.20 3.15 -4.38
C LEU A 19 2.78 3.72 -4.28
N MET A 20 1.91 3.31 -5.19
CA MET A 20 0.48 3.63 -5.13
C MET A 20 -0.26 2.56 -4.32
N THR A 21 -0.80 2.94 -3.18
CA THR A 21 -1.68 2.13 -2.36
C THR A 21 -3.11 2.50 -2.69
N ASP A 22 -3.91 1.51 -3.05
CA ASP A 22 -5.36 1.63 -3.30
C ASP A 22 -5.75 2.58 -4.45
N GLY A 23 -6.24 1.96 -5.51
CA GLY A 23 -6.46 2.59 -6.81
C GLY A 23 -5.38 2.22 -7.85
N TYR A 24 -5.28 3.04 -8.89
CA TYR A 24 -4.46 2.77 -10.07
C TYR A 24 -4.10 4.06 -10.83
N ALA A 25 -2.87 4.12 -11.34
CA ALA A 25 -2.44 5.09 -12.35
C ALA A 25 -1.40 4.42 -13.26
N GLU A 26 -1.44 4.76 -14.55
CA GLU A 26 -0.52 4.17 -15.54
C GLU A 26 0.94 4.43 -15.18
N GLY A 27 1.78 3.40 -15.27
CA GLY A 27 3.21 3.47 -14.95
C GLY A 27 3.55 3.35 -13.45
N TYR A 28 2.56 3.40 -12.55
CA TYR A 28 2.80 3.24 -11.12
C TYR A 28 2.80 1.77 -10.70
N ARG A 29 3.74 1.43 -9.82
CA ARG A 29 3.68 0.20 -9.04
C ARG A 29 2.57 0.31 -8.01
N THR A 30 1.78 -0.75 -7.84
CA THR A 30 0.62 -0.72 -6.96
C THR A 30 0.65 -1.82 -5.91
N ILE A 31 0.08 -1.53 -4.75
CA ILE A 31 -0.64 -2.51 -3.94
C ILE A 31 -2.09 -2.06 -3.90
N SER A 32 -2.98 -2.85 -4.49
CA SER A 32 -4.37 -2.51 -4.74
C SER A 32 -5.16 -3.77 -5.09
N HIS A 33 -6.43 -3.82 -4.71
CA HIS A 33 -7.38 -4.84 -5.16
C HIS A 33 -8.28 -4.36 -6.33
N TRP A 34 -8.15 -3.09 -6.74
CA TRP A 34 -8.97 -2.51 -7.81
C TRP A 34 -8.66 -3.11 -9.19
N PRO A 35 -9.68 -3.31 -10.06
CA PRO A 35 -9.46 -3.82 -11.41
C PRO A 35 -8.36 -3.05 -12.16
N GLY A 36 -7.40 -3.78 -12.74
CA GLY A 36 -6.27 -3.20 -13.46
C GLY A 36 -5.01 -2.95 -12.62
N HIS A 37 -5.02 -3.28 -11.32
CA HIS A 37 -3.84 -3.19 -10.47
C HIS A 37 -2.65 -4.03 -10.97
N SER A 38 -1.45 -3.63 -10.55
CA SER A 38 -0.17 -4.32 -10.76
C SER A 38 0.37 -5.01 -9.50
N THR A 39 -0.46 -5.19 -8.46
CA THR A 39 -0.10 -5.86 -7.20
C THR A 39 0.62 -7.20 -7.43
N PRO A 40 1.89 -7.33 -6.97
CA PRO A 40 2.64 -8.58 -7.06
C PRO A 40 1.91 -9.73 -6.38
N GLU A 41 1.99 -10.93 -6.96
CA GLU A 41 1.27 -12.11 -6.49
C GLU A 41 1.44 -12.40 -4.99
N PRO A 42 2.66 -12.32 -4.40
CA PRO A 42 2.86 -12.58 -2.97
C PRO A 42 2.17 -11.57 -2.03
N LEU A 43 1.69 -10.45 -2.56
CA LEU A 43 1.03 -9.39 -1.81
C LEU A 43 -0.48 -9.36 -2.04
N ARG A 44 -1.04 -10.18 -2.94
CA ARG A 44 -2.47 -10.10 -3.27
C ARG A 44 -3.35 -10.48 -2.09
N HIS A 45 -4.38 -9.67 -1.88
CA HIS A 45 -5.42 -9.88 -0.88
C HIS A 45 -6.70 -9.22 -1.38
N ASP A 46 -7.86 -9.68 -0.91
CA ASP A 46 -9.18 -9.12 -1.25
C ASP A 46 -9.39 -7.67 -0.78
N LEU A 47 -8.42 -7.11 -0.05
CA LEU A 47 -8.39 -5.73 0.46
C LEU A 47 -7.00 -5.18 0.21
N THR A 48 -6.91 -3.93 -0.20
CA THR A 48 -5.64 -3.24 -0.36
C THR A 48 -4.91 -3.12 0.99
N THR A 49 -5.62 -2.89 2.09
CA THR A 49 -5.05 -2.91 3.45
C THR A 49 -4.51 -4.28 3.82
N GLY A 50 -5.18 -5.37 3.39
CA GLY A 50 -4.68 -6.73 3.57
C GLY A 50 -3.34 -6.93 2.85
N SER A 51 -3.23 -6.42 1.62
CA SER A 51 -1.99 -6.42 0.84
C SER A 51 -0.87 -5.64 1.55
N ALA A 52 -1.20 -4.47 2.11
CA ALA A 52 -0.27 -3.64 2.87
C ALA A 52 0.18 -4.30 4.19
N LEU A 53 -0.69 -5.06 4.85
CA LEU A 53 -0.36 -5.84 6.06
C LEU A 53 0.59 -7.00 5.75
N ILE A 54 0.42 -7.68 4.61
CA ILE A 54 1.39 -8.70 4.14
C ILE A 54 2.75 -8.03 3.93
N LEU A 55 2.78 -6.88 3.26
CA LEU A 55 4.01 -6.12 3.05
C LEU A 55 4.66 -5.68 4.37
N ALA A 56 3.87 -5.25 5.35
CA ALA A 56 4.36 -4.86 6.67
C ALA A 56 5.07 -6.02 7.39
N GLY A 57 4.62 -7.26 7.19
CA GLY A 57 5.25 -8.47 7.74
C GLY A 57 6.54 -8.91 7.04
N MET A 58 6.85 -8.37 5.86
CA MET A 58 8.05 -8.74 5.11
C MET A 58 9.31 -8.09 5.68
N THR A 59 10.42 -8.84 5.63
CA THR A 59 11.77 -8.30 5.88
C THR A 59 12.16 -7.26 4.82
N PRO A 60 13.09 -6.33 5.12
CA PRO A 60 13.55 -5.35 4.14
C PRO A 60 14.05 -5.95 2.82
N THR A 61 14.68 -7.13 2.85
CA THR A 61 15.13 -7.84 1.65
C THR A 61 13.94 -8.33 0.81
N GLN A 62 12.96 -9.00 1.42
CA GLN A 62 11.76 -9.44 0.71
C GLN A 62 10.98 -8.26 0.10
N ARG A 63 10.86 -7.14 0.83
CA ARG A 63 10.22 -5.93 0.30
C ARG A 63 10.94 -5.43 -0.95
N ARG A 64 12.28 -5.34 -0.92
CA ARG A 64 13.07 -4.95 -2.10
C ARG A 64 12.95 -5.92 -3.27
N GLU A 65 12.84 -7.21 -3.03
CA GLU A 65 12.71 -8.19 -4.10
C GLU A 65 11.33 -8.13 -4.77
N VAL A 66 10.28 -7.97 -3.98
CA VAL A 66 8.89 -7.95 -4.48
C VAL A 66 8.51 -6.61 -5.11
N LEU A 67 8.97 -5.52 -4.49
CA LEU A 67 8.59 -4.18 -4.86
C LEU A 67 9.77 -3.39 -5.45
N GLY A 68 10.99 -3.59 -4.98
CA GLY A 68 12.08 -2.65 -5.25
C GLY A 68 11.98 -1.44 -4.33
N GLU A 69 12.91 -0.50 -4.51
CA GLU A 69 12.98 0.72 -3.68
C GLU A 69 11.85 1.70 -4.02
N PHE A 70 11.40 2.43 -3.01
CA PHE A 70 10.48 3.56 -3.13
C PHE A 70 10.64 4.46 -1.89
N SER A 71 10.30 5.73 -2.05
CA SER A 71 10.38 6.74 -0.99
C SER A 71 9.06 7.46 -0.74
N ILE A 72 8.11 7.34 -1.68
CA ILE A 72 6.80 7.99 -1.62
C ILE A 72 5.71 6.92 -1.59
N VAL A 73 4.71 7.12 -0.74
CA VAL A 73 3.45 6.38 -0.70
C VAL A 73 2.33 7.34 -1.12
N THR A 74 1.46 6.91 -2.02
CA THR A 74 0.34 7.74 -2.50
C THR A 74 -0.92 6.89 -2.67
N ASN A 75 -2.09 7.52 -2.71
CA ASN A 75 -3.35 6.88 -3.07
C ASN A 75 -4.18 7.84 -3.94
N ASN A 76 -5.02 7.28 -4.81
CA ASN A 76 -6.01 8.05 -5.57
C ASN A 76 -7.45 7.53 -5.39
N HIS A 77 -7.60 6.47 -4.60
CA HIS A 77 -8.86 6.02 -4.04
C HIS A 77 -8.88 6.35 -2.54
N ILE A 78 -9.94 7.03 -2.08
CA ILE A 78 -10.00 7.59 -0.72
C ILE A 78 -11.24 7.05 0.00
N ASP A 79 -11.04 5.92 0.67
CA ASP A 79 -11.98 5.29 1.58
C ASP A 79 -11.23 4.71 2.80
N ALA A 80 -11.87 3.84 3.59
CA ALA A 80 -11.19 3.26 4.76
C ALA A 80 -10.03 2.33 4.35
N ASP A 81 -10.18 1.59 3.25
CA ASP A 81 -9.14 0.67 2.76
C ASP A 81 -7.93 1.44 2.19
N GLY A 82 -8.18 2.52 1.44
CA GLY A 82 -7.16 3.39 0.89
C GLY A 82 -6.38 4.17 1.93
N VAL A 83 -7.03 4.67 3.00
CA VAL A 83 -6.32 5.36 4.08
C VAL A 83 -5.53 4.38 4.95
N LEU A 84 -6.11 3.22 5.29
CA LEU A 84 -5.45 2.23 6.15
C LEU A 84 -4.32 1.50 5.44
N SER A 85 -4.40 1.26 4.14
CA SER A 85 -3.31 0.68 3.37
C SER A 85 -2.08 1.58 3.35
N ALA A 86 -2.23 2.88 3.07
CA ALA A 86 -1.15 3.86 3.17
C ALA A 86 -0.54 3.90 4.58
N PHE A 87 -1.40 3.91 5.61
CA PHE A 87 -0.96 3.85 7.02
C PHE A 87 -0.11 2.60 7.31
N CYS A 88 -0.51 1.43 6.81
CA CYS A 88 0.20 0.17 7.03
C CYS A 88 1.61 0.17 6.42
N VAL A 89 1.78 0.78 5.25
CA VAL A 89 3.10 0.91 4.61
C VAL A 89 4.01 1.85 5.40
N LEU A 90 3.46 2.97 5.88
CA LEU A 90 4.21 4.01 6.59
C LEU A 90 4.54 3.62 8.05
N ASN A 91 3.67 2.83 8.69
CA ASN A 91 3.76 2.48 10.11
C ASN A 91 3.68 0.96 10.34
N PRO A 92 4.60 0.15 9.79
CA PRO A 92 4.46 -1.30 9.74
C PRO A 92 4.36 -1.95 11.13
N ASP A 93 5.16 -1.50 12.10
CA ASP A 93 5.13 -2.07 13.47
C ASP A 93 3.79 -1.83 14.16
N LEU A 94 3.22 -0.63 13.99
CA LEU A 94 1.92 -0.27 14.55
C LEU A 94 0.78 -1.01 13.84
N ALA A 95 0.90 -1.16 12.52
CA ALA A 95 -0.05 -1.89 11.70
C ALA A 95 -0.11 -3.37 12.07
N LEU A 96 1.04 -4.01 12.26
CA LEU A 96 1.12 -5.40 12.71
C LEU A 96 0.59 -5.57 14.14
N LYS A 97 0.86 -4.61 15.05
CA LYS A 97 0.33 -4.63 16.41
C LYS A 97 -1.20 -4.63 16.45
N TYR A 98 -1.86 -3.89 15.56
CA TYR A 98 -3.31 -3.75 15.51
C TYR A 98 -3.95 -4.42 14.28
N ARG A 99 -3.29 -5.45 13.73
CA ARG A 99 -3.63 -6.09 12.45
C ARG A 99 -5.12 -6.38 12.30
N ASP A 100 -5.73 -7.02 13.29
CA ASP A 100 -7.13 -7.47 13.20
C ASP A 100 -8.13 -6.30 13.26
N LEU A 101 -7.85 -5.27 14.06
CA LEU A 101 -8.68 -4.07 14.13
C LEU A 101 -8.61 -3.31 12.80
N ILE A 102 -7.40 -3.15 12.26
CA ILE A 102 -7.16 -2.47 10.98
C ILE A 102 -7.89 -3.19 9.85
N LEU A 103 -7.73 -4.51 9.75
CA LEU A 103 -8.34 -5.28 8.66
C LEU A 103 -9.87 -5.22 8.71
N ARG A 104 -10.47 -5.29 9.90
CA ARG A 104 -11.93 -5.14 10.08
C ARG A 104 -12.41 -3.73 9.73
N THR A 105 -11.63 -2.71 10.07
CA THR A 105 -11.98 -1.31 9.77
C THR A 105 -11.92 -1.06 8.27
N ALA A 106 -10.88 -1.55 7.59
CA ALA A 106 -10.77 -1.50 6.13
C ALA A 106 -11.98 -2.18 5.47
N ALA A 107 -12.28 -3.42 5.83
CA ALA A 107 -13.42 -4.16 5.28
C ALA A 107 -14.80 -3.49 5.49
N THR A 108 -14.93 -2.63 6.52
CA THR A 108 -16.21 -1.94 6.81
C THR A 108 -16.41 -0.70 5.94
N GLY A 109 -15.33 -0.13 5.39
CA GLY A 109 -15.37 1.11 4.62
C GLY A 109 -14.65 1.00 3.28
N ASP A 110 -14.55 -0.21 2.75
CA ASP A 110 -14.11 -0.56 1.39
C ASP A 110 -15.33 -0.50 0.47
N LEU A 111 -15.49 0.60 -0.29
CA LEU A 111 -16.69 0.94 -1.06
C LEU A 111 -16.39 1.33 -2.50
#